data_AF-A0A194VKF1-F1
#
_entry.id   AF-A0A194VKF1-F1
#
_cell.length_a   1.000
_cell.length_b   1.000
_cell.length_c   1.000
_cell.angle_alpha   90.00
_cell.angle_beta   90.00
_cell.angle_gamma   90.00
#
_symmetry.space_group_name_H-M   'P 1'
#
loop_
_entity.id
_entity.type
_entity.pdbx_description
1 polymer ?
#
loop_
_entity_poly.entity_id
_entity_poly.type
_entity_poly.pdbx_seq_one_letter_code
_entity_poly.pdbx_strand_id
1 'polypeptide(L)'
;MKALILDAENKTASVQELPLPSPGPNELLIAVKAVALNSVDALYTFNPLGSTGRIVGSDFAGLVVARGPPLPSSDYQNEPPSGISSLRRSSTALSASVNRGDRVAGFLQGACSVNIRPGAFAEYVVCPADLVWRIPGTMTFEEAAGVSLCALTAAQGLFFRLGLDAPFQWDVDSEEAVLRRVESEISRDQGEDDELSFFVFGASTSVGMYVAQLVRHSAEMGGRRVRLIGTANPRNWDKLKAKPYSYDHLFDYRDATWPEKVREASEGGVHFAYDAISEALTVRDVSTTLREGGKMAVVRSGEAGAWQAEGVRTKPVYGAVWEGLGEDVEYHNMLVSSSPAKRSFATAFYKWLSDGGLLQPNPVRLMPGGLEKIVEDGFALLGTNVTNRDQSRTEDHMKPISGEKLVYKIDTEKGVGSGDGHIA
;
A
#
# COMPACT_ATOMS: atom_id res chain seq x y z
N MET A 1 6.46 -24.99 -8.28
CA MET A 1 6.70 -23.54 -8.43
C MET A 1 7.72 -23.11 -7.39
N LYS A 2 8.60 -22.18 -7.74
CA LYS A 2 9.53 -21.56 -6.79
C LYS A 2 8.83 -20.48 -5.98
N ALA A 3 9.15 -20.41 -4.69
CA ALA A 3 8.69 -19.37 -3.78
C ALA A 3 9.77 -19.05 -2.74
N LEU A 4 9.79 -17.82 -2.24
CA LEU A 4 10.67 -17.40 -1.17
C LEU A 4 10.03 -17.74 0.18
N ILE A 5 10.59 -18.73 0.86
CA ILE A 5 10.01 -19.34 2.06
C ILE A 5 10.74 -18.87 3.30
N LEU A 6 9.98 -18.39 4.27
CA LEU A 6 10.44 -18.00 5.59
C LEU A 6 11.05 -19.19 6.35
N ASP A 7 12.23 -18.96 6.89
CA ASP A 7 12.84 -19.72 7.97
C ASP A 7 12.80 -18.85 9.23
N ALA A 8 11.80 -19.10 10.06
CA ALA A 8 11.53 -18.28 11.24
C ALA A 8 12.59 -18.48 12.33
N GLU A 9 13.17 -19.69 12.41
CA GLU A 9 14.20 -20.03 13.40
C GLU A 9 15.50 -19.27 13.11
N ASN A 10 15.91 -19.28 11.84
CA ASN A 10 17.14 -18.60 11.40
C ASN A 10 16.91 -17.15 10.98
N LYS A 11 15.67 -16.63 11.12
CA LYS A 11 15.29 -15.25 10.79
C LYS A 11 15.73 -14.86 9.38
N THR A 12 15.42 -15.72 8.42
CA THR A 12 15.81 -15.55 7.01
C THR A 12 14.75 -16.13 6.09
N ALA A 13 14.96 -16.07 4.79
CA ALA A 13 14.13 -16.79 3.82
C ALA A 13 15.00 -17.39 2.71
N SER A 14 14.53 -18.46 2.10
CA SER A 14 15.23 -19.14 1.00
C SER A 14 14.25 -19.62 -0.05
N VAL A 15 14.73 -19.71 -1.29
CA VAL A 15 13.89 -20.20 -2.40
C VAL A 15 13.71 -21.70 -2.23
N GLN A 16 12.45 -22.15 -2.26
CA GLN A 16 12.09 -23.57 -2.24
C GLN A 16 11.09 -23.87 -3.35
N GLU A 17 10.97 -25.14 -3.71
CA GLU A 17 9.92 -25.62 -4.61
C GLU A 17 8.69 -26.06 -3.82
N LEU A 18 7.53 -25.54 -4.22
CA LEU A 18 6.22 -25.89 -3.68
C LEU A 18 5.31 -26.42 -4.80
N PRO A 19 4.27 -27.21 -4.47
CA PRO A 19 3.19 -27.52 -5.41
C PRO A 19 2.57 -26.24 -5.99
N LEU A 20 2.10 -26.30 -7.24
CA LEU A 20 1.32 -25.21 -7.82
C LEU A 20 -0.02 -25.09 -7.05
N PRO A 21 -0.39 -23.89 -6.56
CA PRO A 21 -1.62 -23.71 -5.83
C PRO A 21 -2.82 -23.70 -6.78
N SER A 22 -3.96 -24.14 -6.29
CA SER A 22 -5.24 -24.07 -7.00
C SER A 22 -6.07 -22.91 -6.46
N PRO A 23 -6.66 -22.05 -7.30
CA PRO A 23 -7.50 -20.96 -6.83
C PRO A 23 -8.84 -21.50 -6.28
N GLY A 24 -9.23 -21.05 -5.09
CA GLY A 24 -10.54 -21.31 -4.51
C GLY A 24 -11.64 -20.40 -5.08
N PRO A 25 -12.88 -20.49 -4.56
CA PRO A 25 -13.98 -19.68 -5.08
C PRO A 25 -13.70 -18.18 -5.05
N ASN A 26 -13.96 -17.48 -6.16
CA ASN A 26 -13.65 -16.05 -6.36
C ASN A 26 -12.17 -15.66 -6.25
N GLU A 27 -11.24 -16.61 -6.33
CA GLU A 27 -9.81 -16.34 -6.39
C GLU A 27 -9.26 -16.51 -7.81
N LEU A 28 -8.13 -15.86 -8.06
CA LEU A 28 -7.37 -15.95 -9.29
C LEU A 28 -6.04 -16.64 -9.02
N LEU A 29 -5.63 -17.52 -9.92
CA LEU A 29 -4.25 -17.97 -10.02
C LEU A 29 -3.52 -17.05 -11.00
N ILE A 30 -2.40 -16.49 -10.55
CA ILE A 30 -1.67 -15.46 -11.29
C ILE A 30 -0.23 -15.92 -11.46
N ALA A 31 0.25 -16.00 -12.70
CA ALA A 31 1.66 -16.19 -13.02
C ALA A 31 2.39 -14.86 -12.82
N VAL A 32 3.20 -14.78 -11.76
CA VAL A 32 3.89 -13.55 -11.37
C VAL A 32 4.98 -13.24 -12.40
N LYS A 33 5.09 -11.96 -12.77
CA LYS A 33 6.10 -11.42 -13.68
C LYS A 33 7.04 -10.44 -12.99
N ALA A 34 6.56 -9.74 -11.97
CA ALA A 34 7.37 -8.88 -11.13
C ALA A 34 6.85 -8.85 -9.69
N VAL A 35 7.76 -8.67 -8.74
CA VAL A 35 7.45 -8.42 -7.33
C VAL A 35 8.17 -7.17 -6.86
N ALA A 36 7.54 -6.41 -5.97
CA ALA A 36 8.12 -5.19 -5.45
C ALA A 36 8.23 -5.25 -3.93
N LEU A 37 9.36 -4.77 -3.39
CA LEU A 37 9.64 -4.92 -1.97
C LEU A 37 9.09 -3.73 -1.17
N ASN A 38 8.63 -4.04 0.04
CA ASN A 38 8.21 -3.11 1.08
C ASN A 38 9.06 -3.33 2.33
N SER A 39 9.20 -2.30 3.17
CA SER A 39 9.94 -2.41 4.44
C SER A 39 9.40 -3.54 5.34
N VAL A 40 8.09 -3.83 5.26
CA VAL A 40 7.45 -4.91 6.03
C VAL A 40 7.93 -6.31 5.61
N ASP A 41 8.34 -6.50 4.35
CA ASP A 41 8.79 -7.81 3.86
C ASP A 41 10.11 -8.22 4.53
N ALA A 42 11.07 -7.29 4.61
CA ALA A 42 12.32 -7.48 5.33
C ALA A 42 12.08 -7.59 6.84
N LEU A 43 11.20 -6.73 7.39
CA LEU A 43 10.84 -6.76 8.81
C LEU A 43 10.33 -8.14 9.24
N TYR A 44 9.42 -8.76 8.49
CA TYR A 44 8.84 -10.06 8.86
C TYR A 44 9.69 -11.26 8.49
N THR A 45 10.70 -11.05 7.66
CA THR A 45 11.74 -12.07 7.44
C THR A 45 12.72 -12.08 8.61
N PHE A 46 13.14 -10.91 9.10
CA PHE A 46 14.14 -10.80 10.17
C PHE A 46 13.55 -10.79 11.59
N ASN A 47 12.27 -10.43 11.74
CA ASN A 47 11.50 -10.52 12.99
C ASN A 47 10.17 -11.25 12.70
N PRO A 48 10.22 -12.58 12.56
CA PRO A 48 9.07 -13.38 12.13
C PRO A 48 7.91 -13.33 13.13
N LEU A 49 6.72 -13.10 12.59
CA LEU A 49 5.44 -13.35 13.28
C LEU A 49 4.87 -14.72 12.89
N GLY A 50 5.04 -15.10 11.62
CA GLY A 50 4.66 -16.40 11.09
C GLY A 50 5.66 -17.51 11.39
N SER A 51 5.21 -18.76 11.25
CA SER A 51 6.08 -19.94 11.36
C SER A 51 6.92 -20.18 10.11
N THR A 52 8.00 -20.96 10.24
CA THR A 52 8.75 -21.50 9.11
C THR A 52 7.81 -22.16 8.09
N GLY A 53 8.11 -21.99 6.79
CA GLY A 53 7.30 -22.54 5.70
C GLY A 53 6.32 -21.56 5.06
N ARG A 54 6.13 -20.36 5.63
CA ARG A 54 5.30 -19.31 5.02
C ARG A 54 6.01 -18.65 3.83
N ILE A 55 5.26 -18.33 2.78
CA ILE A 55 5.77 -17.50 1.66
C ILE A 55 5.81 -16.03 2.13
N VAL A 56 6.93 -15.35 1.89
CA VAL A 56 7.10 -13.92 2.24
C VAL A 56 6.67 -12.99 1.11
N GLY A 57 6.71 -11.68 1.36
CA GLY A 57 6.49 -10.66 0.34
C GLY A 57 5.04 -10.23 0.17
N SER A 58 4.86 -8.98 -0.28
CA SER A 58 3.54 -8.34 -0.30
C SER A 58 3.02 -7.98 -1.69
N ASP A 59 3.80 -7.26 -2.50
CA ASP A 59 3.33 -6.76 -3.81
C ASP A 59 3.73 -7.70 -4.96
N PHE A 60 2.82 -7.86 -5.94
CA PHE A 60 3.08 -8.57 -7.19
C PHE A 60 2.38 -7.93 -8.38
N ALA A 61 2.87 -8.26 -9.58
CA ALA A 61 2.19 -8.04 -10.85
C ALA A 61 2.41 -9.25 -11.77
N GLY A 62 1.39 -9.65 -12.52
CA GLY A 62 1.44 -10.87 -13.32
C GLY A 62 0.26 -11.06 -14.27
N LEU A 63 0.19 -12.26 -14.85
CA LEU A 63 -0.86 -12.67 -15.78
C LEU A 63 -1.84 -13.61 -15.08
N VAL A 64 -3.14 -13.37 -15.25
CA VAL A 64 -4.16 -14.32 -14.79
C VAL A 64 -4.06 -15.60 -15.62
N VAL A 65 -3.87 -16.75 -14.98
CA VAL A 65 -3.76 -18.05 -15.67
C VAL A 65 -4.97 -18.96 -15.44
N ALA A 66 -5.63 -18.83 -14.29
CA ALA A 66 -6.87 -19.55 -13.97
C ALA A 66 -7.74 -18.75 -12.98
N ARG A 67 -9.02 -19.08 -12.95
CA ARG A 67 -10.00 -18.55 -12.00
C ARG A 67 -10.63 -19.72 -11.26
N GLY A 68 -10.82 -19.60 -9.96
CA GLY A 68 -11.57 -20.59 -9.21
C GLY A 68 -13.07 -20.56 -9.55
N PRO A 69 -13.83 -21.58 -9.14
CA PRO A 69 -15.26 -21.65 -9.43
C PRO A 69 -16.02 -20.48 -8.80
N PRO A 70 -17.18 -20.08 -9.34
CA PRO A 70 -18.09 -19.19 -8.61
C PRO A 70 -18.57 -19.88 -7.31
N LEU A 71 -18.93 -19.09 -6.30
CA LEU A 71 -19.55 -19.62 -5.08
C LEU A 71 -20.88 -20.34 -5.42
N PRO A 72 -21.21 -21.46 -4.76
CA PRO A 72 -22.48 -22.16 -4.95
C PRO A 72 -23.69 -21.26 -4.66
N SER A 73 -24.75 -21.38 -5.47
CA SER A 73 -25.98 -20.59 -5.35
C SER A 73 -26.74 -20.77 -4.02
N SER A 74 -26.46 -21.83 -3.26
CA SER A 74 -27.11 -22.14 -1.97
C SER A 74 -26.62 -21.28 -0.80
N ASP A 75 -25.41 -20.69 -0.91
CA ASP A 75 -24.87 -19.78 0.10
C ASP A 75 -25.47 -18.36 -0.01
N TYR A 76 -26.33 -18.13 -1.01
CA TYR A 76 -27.04 -16.85 -1.19
C TYR A 76 -28.29 -16.72 -0.31
N GLN A 77 -28.80 -17.80 0.29
CA GLN A 77 -30.13 -17.81 0.92
C GLN A 77 -30.17 -18.08 2.43
N ASN A 78 -29.10 -18.58 3.07
CA ASN A 78 -29.20 -19.14 4.42
C ASN A 78 -28.32 -18.49 5.51
N GLU A 79 -27.67 -17.35 5.24
CA GLU A 79 -27.12 -16.54 6.34
C GLU A 79 -28.11 -15.44 6.75
N PRO A 80 -28.39 -15.26 8.05
CA PRO A 80 -29.14 -14.11 8.53
C PRO A 80 -28.39 -12.82 8.13
N PRO A 81 -29.07 -11.66 8.01
CA PRO A 81 -28.46 -10.43 7.54
C PRO A 81 -27.46 -9.89 8.57
N SER A 82 -26.24 -10.44 8.57
CA SER A 82 -25.05 -9.71 8.96
C SER A 82 -24.64 -8.87 7.74
N GLY A 83 -24.10 -7.66 7.96
CA GLY A 83 -23.83 -6.64 6.93
C GLY A 83 -22.87 -7.01 5.79
N ILE A 84 -22.55 -8.30 5.60
CA ILE A 84 -21.68 -8.81 4.54
C ILE A 84 -22.43 -8.91 3.19
N SER A 85 -23.77 -9.01 3.20
CA SER A 85 -24.59 -9.22 1.99
C SER A 85 -24.69 -8.00 1.07
N SER A 86 -24.66 -6.77 1.62
CA SER A 86 -24.66 -5.50 0.86
C SER A 86 -23.34 -5.28 0.12
N LEU A 87 -22.21 -5.56 0.78
CA LEU A 87 -20.85 -5.41 0.25
C LEU A 87 -20.53 -6.27 -0.97
N ARG A 88 -21.28 -7.35 -1.17
CA ARG A 88 -21.11 -8.26 -2.32
C ARG A 88 -21.65 -7.67 -3.63
N ARG A 89 -22.47 -6.63 -3.64
CA ARG A 89 -23.05 -6.11 -4.91
C ARG A 89 -22.16 -5.08 -5.63
N SER A 90 -21.33 -4.31 -4.93
CA SER A 90 -20.44 -3.32 -5.56
C SER A 90 -19.09 -3.93 -6.00
N SER A 91 -18.57 -4.88 -5.23
CA SER A 91 -17.31 -5.63 -5.49
C SER A 91 -17.40 -6.70 -6.58
N THR A 92 -18.61 -7.17 -6.93
CA THR A 92 -18.83 -8.21 -7.95
C THR A 92 -18.54 -7.76 -9.37
N ALA A 93 -18.58 -6.47 -9.67
CA ALA A 93 -18.36 -5.97 -11.03
C ALA A 93 -16.90 -6.15 -11.52
N LEU A 94 -15.90 -5.95 -10.66
CA LEU A 94 -14.50 -6.14 -11.04
C LEU A 94 -14.16 -7.64 -11.16
N SER A 95 -14.55 -8.44 -10.15
CA SER A 95 -14.38 -9.90 -10.13
C SER A 95 -15.06 -10.60 -11.31
N ALA A 96 -16.18 -10.09 -11.82
CA ALA A 96 -16.84 -10.63 -13.00
C ALA A 96 -16.08 -10.34 -14.32
N SER A 97 -15.19 -9.36 -14.35
CA SER A 97 -14.60 -8.82 -15.59
C SER A 97 -13.14 -9.22 -15.87
N VAL A 98 -12.46 -9.86 -14.92
CA VAL A 98 -11.06 -10.31 -15.06
C VAL A 98 -11.00 -11.69 -15.72
N ASN A 99 -10.26 -11.79 -16.82
CA ASN A 99 -10.15 -12.98 -17.65
C ASN A 99 -8.74 -13.57 -17.64
N ARG A 100 -8.63 -14.83 -18.07
CA ARG A 100 -7.33 -15.46 -18.35
C ARG A 100 -6.55 -14.62 -19.38
N GLY A 101 -5.28 -14.37 -19.11
CA GLY A 101 -4.41 -13.53 -19.92
C GLY A 101 -4.39 -12.06 -19.50
N ASP A 102 -5.33 -11.61 -18.65
CA ASP A 102 -5.32 -10.23 -18.16
C ASP A 102 -4.06 -9.96 -17.33
N ARG A 103 -3.53 -8.75 -17.52
CA ARG A 103 -2.43 -8.22 -16.74
C ARG A 103 -3.00 -7.61 -15.46
N VAL A 104 -2.60 -8.13 -14.31
CA VAL A 104 -3.11 -7.70 -13.01
C VAL A 104 -2.00 -7.46 -12.01
N ALA A 105 -2.23 -6.56 -11.07
CA ALA A 105 -1.38 -6.36 -9.90
C ALA A 105 -2.25 -6.33 -8.65
N GLY A 106 -1.64 -6.60 -7.51
CA GLY A 106 -2.33 -6.66 -6.23
C GLY A 106 -1.32 -6.74 -5.09
N PHE A 107 -1.82 -6.99 -3.88
CA PHE A 107 -0.97 -7.27 -2.74
C PHE A 107 -1.58 -8.32 -1.82
N LEU A 108 -0.71 -8.99 -1.08
CA LEU A 108 -1.02 -9.98 -0.06
C LEU A 108 -0.23 -9.64 1.20
N GLN A 109 -0.57 -10.26 2.33
CA GLN A 109 0.28 -10.21 3.52
C GLN A 109 1.24 -11.41 3.52
N GLY A 110 2.52 -11.17 3.20
CA GLY A 110 3.55 -12.19 3.34
C GLY A 110 3.83 -12.55 4.79
N ALA A 111 4.34 -13.77 5.02
CA ALA A 111 4.70 -14.28 6.35
C ALA A 111 3.54 -14.23 7.38
N CYS A 112 2.29 -14.32 6.93
CA CYS A 112 1.11 -14.26 7.80
C CYS A 112 1.12 -15.42 8.83
N SER A 113 0.84 -15.09 10.09
CA SER A 113 0.80 -16.04 11.22
C SER A 113 -0.60 -16.60 11.46
N VAL A 114 -1.64 -15.81 11.25
CA VAL A 114 -3.02 -16.11 11.66
C VAL A 114 -3.86 -16.82 10.61
N ASN A 115 -3.46 -16.80 9.35
CA ASN A 115 -4.13 -17.54 8.28
C ASN A 115 -3.14 -18.22 7.34
N ILE A 116 -3.65 -19.07 6.44
CA ILE A 116 -2.82 -19.86 5.52
C ILE A 116 -2.50 -19.17 4.20
N ARG A 117 -2.83 -17.89 4.04
CA ARG A 117 -2.62 -17.20 2.77
C ARG A 117 -1.13 -17.10 2.45
N PRO A 118 -0.72 -17.47 1.23
CA PRO A 118 0.66 -17.29 0.80
C PRO A 118 0.98 -15.81 0.62
N GLY A 119 2.24 -15.44 0.87
CA GLY A 119 2.81 -14.17 0.41
C GLY A 119 3.03 -14.12 -1.10
N ALA A 120 3.47 -12.96 -1.57
CA ALA A 120 3.54 -12.62 -2.99
C ALA A 120 4.84 -13.04 -3.70
N PHE A 121 5.91 -13.38 -2.96
CA PHE A 121 7.22 -13.66 -3.57
C PHE A 121 7.33 -15.12 -4.03
N ALA A 122 6.59 -15.43 -5.09
CA ALA A 122 6.51 -16.74 -5.73
C ALA A 122 6.33 -16.62 -7.25
N GLU A 123 6.56 -17.70 -7.98
CA GLU A 123 6.27 -17.78 -9.42
C GLU A 123 4.77 -17.73 -9.73
N TYR A 124 3.93 -18.25 -8.82
CA TYR A 124 2.48 -18.16 -8.91
C TYR A 124 1.87 -17.78 -7.57
N VAL A 125 0.84 -16.95 -7.61
CA VAL A 125 0.09 -16.52 -6.41
C VAL A 125 -1.40 -16.76 -6.61
N VAL A 126 -2.07 -17.09 -5.50
CA VAL A 126 -3.54 -17.08 -5.43
C VAL A 126 -3.97 -15.82 -4.69
N CYS A 127 -4.86 -15.04 -5.30
CA CYS A 127 -5.33 -13.78 -4.74
C CYS A 127 -6.85 -13.64 -4.96
N PRO A 128 -7.61 -13.12 -3.98
CA PRO A 128 -9.01 -12.75 -4.19
C PRO A 128 -9.17 -11.80 -5.38
N ALA A 129 -10.12 -12.10 -6.28
CA ALA A 129 -10.29 -11.39 -7.55
C ALA A 129 -10.65 -9.89 -7.40
N ASP A 130 -11.16 -9.49 -6.24
CA ASP A 130 -11.53 -8.12 -5.88
C ASP A 130 -10.37 -7.34 -5.19
N LEU A 131 -9.25 -7.99 -4.87
CA LEU A 131 -8.02 -7.34 -4.38
C LEU A 131 -6.96 -7.12 -5.46
N VAL A 132 -7.26 -7.47 -6.71
CA VAL A 132 -6.41 -7.13 -7.84
C VAL A 132 -6.98 -5.95 -8.60
N TRP A 133 -6.10 -5.23 -9.30
CA TRP A 133 -6.47 -4.23 -10.29
C TRP A 133 -5.83 -4.57 -11.64
N ARG A 134 -6.50 -4.19 -12.72
CA ARG A 134 -6.02 -4.42 -14.09
C ARG A 134 -4.94 -3.41 -14.43
N ILE A 135 -3.82 -3.89 -14.95
CA ILE A 135 -2.69 -3.05 -15.35
C ILE A 135 -3.01 -2.40 -16.71
N PRO A 136 -3.00 -1.07 -16.81
CA PRO A 136 -3.15 -0.37 -18.08
C PRO A 136 -2.09 -0.82 -19.10
N GLY A 137 -2.45 -0.83 -20.38
CA GLY A 137 -1.52 -1.20 -21.47
C GLY A 137 -0.24 -0.36 -21.51
N THR A 138 -0.27 0.85 -20.95
CA THR A 138 0.86 1.79 -20.90
C THR A 138 1.82 1.57 -19.73
N MET A 139 1.49 0.70 -18.77
CA MET A 139 2.30 0.44 -17.58
C MET A 139 2.95 -0.93 -17.68
N THR A 140 4.21 -1.08 -17.26
CA THR A 140 4.89 -2.40 -17.23
C THR A 140 4.50 -3.22 -16.00
N PHE A 141 4.91 -4.50 -15.92
CA PHE A 141 4.67 -5.30 -14.71
C PHE A 141 5.50 -4.78 -13.53
N GLU A 142 6.73 -4.36 -13.80
CA GLU A 142 7.68 -3.84 -12.81
C GLU A 142 7.15 -2.57 -12.15
N GLU A 143 6.61 -1.65 -12.96
CA GLU A 143 5.93 -0.45 -12.49
C GLU A 143 4.68 -0.79 -11.67
N ALA A 144 3.81 -1.65 -12.19
CA ALA A 144 2.56 -2.02 -11.54
C ALA A 144 2.76 -2.74 -10.20
N ALA A 145 3.78 -3.60 -10.10
CA ALA A 145 4.14 -4.25 -8.83
C ALA A 145 4.47 -3.21 -7.75
N GLY A 146 4.93 -2.00 -8.11
CA GLY A 146 5.25 -0.94 -7.17
C GLY A 146 4.06 -0.14 -6.63
N VAL A 147 2.83 -0.41 -7.07
CA VAL A 147 1.66 0.45 -6.79
C VAL A 147 0.86 -0.03 -5.58
N SER A 148 0.42 -1.29 -5.58
CA SER A 148 -0.68 -1.80 -4.75
C SER A 148 -0.62 -1.39 -3.27
N LEU A 149 0.32 -1.93 -2.48
CA LEU A 149 0.37 -1.69 -1.04
C LEU A 149 0.57 -0.21 -0.70
N CYS A 150 1.55 0.45 -1.32
CA CYS A 150 1.91 1.82 -0.98
C CYS A 150 0.83 2.84 -1.38
N ALA A 151 0.20 2.65 -2.55
CA ALA A 151 -0.86 3.54 -3.01
C ALA A 151 -2.14 3.34 -2.18
N LEU A 152 -2.49 2.09 -1.82
CA LEU A 152 -3.61 1.84 -0.92
C LEU A 152 -3.36 2.41 0.49
N THR A 153 -2.12 2.33 0.99
CA THR A 153 -1.72 2.93 2.28
C THR A 153 -1.95 4.45 2.27
N ALA A 154 -1.54 5.11 1.18
CA ALA A 154 -1.79 6.54 0.98
C ALA A 154 -3.28 6.85 0.91
N ALA A 155 -4.05 6.10 0.10
CA ALA A 155 -5.49 6.29 -0.08
C ALA A 155 -6.27 6.10 1.22
N GLN A 156 -6.01 5.04 1.98
CA GLN A 156 -6.66 4.81 3.28
C GLN A 156 -6.34 5.94 4.26
N GLY A 157 -5.09 6.41 4.31
CA GLY A 157 -4.72 7.51 5.20
C GLY A 157 -5.41 8.82 4.83
N LEU A 158 -5.48 9.16 3.55
CA LEU A 158 -6.14 10.38 3.08
C LEU A 158 -7.66 10.31 3.21
N PHE A 159 -8.28 9.31 2.59
CA PHE A 159 -9.72 9.32 2.38
C PHE A 159 -10.47 8.64 3.53
N PHE A 160 -10.02 7.46 3.94
CA PHE A 160 -10.71 6.70 4.99
C PHE A 160 -10.46 7.27 6.39
N ARG A 161 -9.23 7.76 6.66
CA ARG A 161 -8.81 8.20 8.00
C ARG A 161 -8.93 9.71 8.19
N LEU A 162 -8.28 10.50 7.33
CA LEU A 162 -8.35 11.97 7.42
C LEU A 162 -9.68 12.54 6.91
N GLY A 163 -10.44 11.77 6.13
CA GLY A 163 -11.78 12.16 5.66
C GLY A 163 -11.76 13.10 4.45
N LEU A 164 -10.65 13.13 3.70
CA LEU A 164 -10.58 13.88 2.46
C LEU A 164 -11.43 13.23 1.36
N ASP A 165 -11.88 14.03 0.39
CA ASP A 165 -12.69 13.57 -0.73
C ASP A 165 -11.95 12.54 -1.59
N ALA A 166 -12.55 11.38 -1.82
CA ALA A 166 -11.99 10.35 -2.68
C ALA A 166 -12.52 10.48 -4.12
N PRO A 167 -11.72 10.13 -5.14
CA PRO A 167 -12.19 10.05 -6.52
C PRO A 167 -12.98 8.76 -6.83
N PHE A 168 -13.43 8.04 -5.79
CA PHE A 168 -14.20 6.80 -5.90
C PHE A 168 -15.14 6.64 -4.69
N GLN A 169 -16.17 5.82 -4.85
CA GLN A 169 -17.15 5.54 -3.82
C GLN A 169 -16.99 4.12 -3.28
N TRP A 170 -17.26 3.93 -1.99
CA TRP A 170 -17.27 2.62 -1.33
C TRP A 170 -18.47 2.53 -0.39
N ASP A 171 -18.83 1.28 -0.05
CA ASP A 171 -19.94 1.00 0.86
C ASP A 171 -19.50 1.30 2.30
N VAL A 172 -20.28 2.15 2.95
CA VAL A 172 -20.03 2.63 4.30
C VAL A 172 -21.09 2.05 5.24
N ASP A 173 -20.86 0.82 5.70
CA ASP A 173 -21.74 0.18 6.68
C ASP A 173 -21.37 0.58 8.13
N SER A 174 -21.22 1.88 8.42
CA SER A 174 -21.12 2.36 9.81
C SER A 174 -21.76 3.72 10.05
N GLU A 175 -22.39 3.87 11.22
CA GLU A 175 -22.92 5.15 11.72
C GLU A 175 -21.87 6.26 11.71
N GLU A 176 -20.59 5.94 11.98
CA GLU A 176 -19.47 6.88 11.93
C GLU A 176 -19.24 7.49 10.54
N ALA A 177 -19.46 6.73 9.47
CA ALA A 177 -19.25 7.21 8.12
C ALA A 177 -20.41 8.10 7.62
N VAL A 178 -21.63 7.84 8.09
CA VAL A 178 -22.79 8.72 7.87
C VAL A 178 -22.58 10.05 8.60
N LEU A 179 -22.14 10.00 9.86
CA LEU A 179 -21.84 11.20 10.65
C LEU A 179 -20.75 12.06 10.00
N ARG A 180 -19.68 11.44 9.47
CA ARG A 180 -18.61 12.16 8.74
C ARG A 180 -19.09 12.84 7.46
N ARG A 181 -20.01 12.21 6.70
CA ARG A 181 -20.59 12.82 5.50
C ARG A 181 -21.43 14.05 5.88
N VAL A 182 -22.27 13.91 6.90
CA VAL A 182 -23.09 15.00 7.45
C VAL A 182 -22.22 16.16 7.97
N GLU A 183 -21.15 15.86 8.71
CA GLU A 183 -20.20 16.89 9.18
C GLU A 183 -19.46 17.58 8.02
N SER A 184 -19.08 16.85 6.97
CA SER A 184 -18.44 17.43 5.79
C SER A 184 -19.39 18.31 4.97
N GLU A 185 -20.67 17.93 4.89
CA GLU A 185 -21.71 18.71 4.21
C GLU A 185 -22.03 20.00 4.99
N ILE A 186 -22.08 19.92 6.33
CA ILE A 186 -22.27 21.10 7.20
C ILE A 186 -21.06 22.05 7.12
N SER A 187 -19.84 21.51 7.02
CA SER A 187 -18.62 22.32 6.96
C SER A 187 -18.45 23.03 5.62
N ARG A 188 -18.86 22.40 4.51
CA ARG A 188 -18.87 23.02 3.17
C ARG A 188 -19.80 24.23 3.06
N ASP A 189 -20.90 24.23 3.82
CA ASP A 189 -21.88 25.32 3.84
C ASP A 189 -21.41 26.53 4.67
N GLN A 190 -20.31 26.41 5.43
CA GLN A 190 -19.74 27.47 6.28
C GLN A 190 -18.61 28.28 5.62
N GLY A 191 -18.40 28.14 4.31
CA GLY A 191 -17.39 28.91 3.56
C GLY A 191 -15.97 28.46 3.90
N GLU A 192 -15.58 27.27 3.43
CA GLU A 192 -14.22 26.77 3.59
C GLU A 192 -13.21 27.53 2.72
N ASP A 193 -11.96 27.63 3.20
CA ASP A 193 -10.82 28.16 2.43
C ASP A 193 -10.74 27.50 1.04
N ASP A 194 -10.63 28.32 0.00
CA ASP A 194 -10.42 27.90 -1.40
C ASP A 194 -9.10 27.10 -1.58
N GLU A 195 -8.20 27.13 -0.58
CA GLU A 195 -6.89 26.48 -0.60
C GLU A 195 -6.63 25.57 0.62
N LEU A 196 -6.38 24.29 0.35
CA LEU A 196 -5.99 23.26 1.30
C LEU A 196 -4.47 23.19 1.44
N SER A 197 -3.92 23.59 2.59
CA SER A 197 -2.50 23.35 2.90
C SER A 197 -2.28 21.91 3.44
N PHE A 198 -1.45 21.11 2.77
CA PHE A 198 -1.17 19.72 3.15
C PHE A 198 0.33 19.48 3.30
N PHE A 199 0.76 18.86 4.40
CA PHE A 199 2.16 18.53 4.64
C PHE A 199 2.44 17.03 4.54
N VAL A 200 3.54 16.65 3.89
CA VAL A 200 4.02 15.25 3.82
C VAL A 200 5.43 15.14 4.39
N PHE A 201 5.59 14.52 5.54
CA PHE A 201 6.91 14.13 6.02
C PHE A 201 7.39 12.88 5.30
N GLY A 202 8.58 12.92 4.70
CA GLY A 202 9.09 11.84 3.85
C GLY A 202 8.47 11.84 2.44
N ALA A 203 8.45 12.99 1.78
CA ALA A 203 7.88 13.20 0.44
C ALA A 203 8.49 12.28 -0.65
N SER A 204 9.76 11.87 -0.49
CA SER A 204 10.41 10.92 -1.41
C SER A 204 10.16 9.45 -1.08
N THR A 205 9.39 9.11 -0.05
CA THR A 205 9.03 7.70 0.21
C THR A 205 8.00 7.21 -0.81
N SER A 206 7.87 5.89 -0.95
CA SER A 206 6.86 5.31 -1.87
C SER A 206 5.44 5.77 -1.51
N VAL A 207 5.10 5.77 -0.20
CA VAL A 207 3.81 6.27 0.29
C VAL A 207 3.68 7.78 0.06
N GLY A 208 4.69 8.58 0.42
CA GLY A 208 4.66 10.04 0.26
C GLY A 208 4.44 10.50 -1.19
N MET A 209 5.07 9.81 -2.14
CA MET A 209 4.87 10.06 -3.57
C MET A 209 3.44 9.74 -4.05
N TYR A 210 2.77 8.73 -3.51
CA TYR A 210 1.35 8.47 -3.79
C TYR A 210 0.42 9.43 -3.04
N VAL A 211 0.76 9.85 -1.81
CA VAL A 211 0.03 10.89 -1.08
C VAL A 211 -0.02 12.18 -1.90
N ALA A 212 1.10 12.60 -2.47
CA ALA A 212 1.19 13.78 -3.32
C ALA A 212 0.23 13.72 -4.53
N GLN A 213 0.10 12.56 -5.16
CA GLN A 213 -0.82 12.40 -6.30
C GLN A 213 -2.28 12.40 -5.83
N LEU A 214 -2.59 11.61 -4.79
CA LEU A 214 -3.96 11.41 -4.31
C LEU A 214 -4.56 12.64 -3.64
N VAL A 215 -3.76 13.47 -2.95
CA VAL A 215 -4.27 14.73 -2.37
C VAL A 215 -4.71 15.73 -3.45
N ARG A 216 -4.12 15.68 -4.65
CA ARG A 216 -4.57 16.50 -5.79
C ARG A 216 -5.88 16.01 -6.36
N HIS A 217 -6.01 14.70 -6.57
CA HIS A 217 -7.31 14.11 -6.93
C HIS A 217 -8.39 14.52 -5.93
N SER A 218 -8.06 14.53 -4.63
CA SER A 218 -8.98 14.99 -3.59
C SER A 218 -9.36 16.46 -3.73
N ALA A 219 -8.36 17.34 -3.89
CA ALA A 219 -8.58 18.76 -4.04
C ALA A 219 -9.44 19.07 -5.27
N GLU A 220 -9.18 18.40 -6.41
CA GLU A 220 -9.98 18.50 -7.63
C GLU A 220 -11.43 18.06 -7.39
N MET A 221 -11.66 16.94 -6.70
CA MET A 221 -13.01 16.46 -6.35
C MET A 221 -13.75 17.40 -5.40
N GLY A 222 -13.04 18.01 -4.46
CA GLY A 222 -13.58 18.96 -3.49
C GLY A 222 -13.70 20.40 -4.02
N GLY A 223 -13.27 20.66 -5.26
CA GLY A 223 -13.25 22.00 -5.85
C GLY A 223 -12.25 22.97 -5.19
N ARG A 224 -11.21 22.45 -4.53
CA ARG A 224 -10.19 23.23 -3.80
C ARG A 224 -8.86 23.23 -4.53
N ARG A 225 -8.04 24.25 -4.26
CA ARG A 225 -6.60 24.20 -4.54
C ARG A 225 -5.88 23.45 -3.43
N VAL A 226 -4.73 22.83 -3.73
CA VAL A 226 -3.85 22.28 -2.69
C VAL A 226 -2.51 22.99 -2.73
N ARG A 227 -2.06 23.47 -1.57
CA ARG A 227 -0.68 23.86 -1.31
C ARG A 227 0.03 22.69 -0.66
N LEU A 228 0.86 21.99 -1.42
CA LEU A 228 1.55 20.78 -0.99
C LEU A 228 2.97 21.09 -0.53
N ILE A 229 3.23 20.80 0.74
CA ILE A 229 4.51 21.01 1.40
C ILE A 229 5.09 19.64 1.77
N GLY A 230 6.40 19.45 1.68
CA GLY A 230 7.02 18.18 2.08
C GLY A 230 8.44 18.29 2.60
N THR A 231 8.90 17.22 3.25
CA THR A 231 10.32 17.05 3.58
C THR A 231 10.96 15.96 2.72
N ALA A 232 12.14 16.25 2.18
CA ALA A 232 12.94 15.29 1.43
C ALA A 232 14.40 15.74 1.35
N ASN A 233 15.30 14.78 1.09
CA ASN A 233 16.68 15.10 0.75
C ASN A 233 16.72 16.03 -0.50
N PRO A 234 17.50 17.13 -0.50
CA PRO A 234 17.60 18.08 -1.61
C PRO A 234 17.82 17.45 -2.98
N ARG A 235 18.55 16.34 -3.06
CA ARG A 235 18.78 15.61 -4.32
C ARG A 235 17.51 15.12 -5.02
N ASN A 236 16.40 15.01 -4.29
CA ASN A 236 15.11 14.55 -4.83
C ASN A 236 14.17 15.72 -5.17
N TRP A 237 14.54 16.98 -4.92
CA TRP A 237 13.61 18.10 -5.01
C TRP A 237 13.11 18.36 -6.43
N ASP A 238 13.97 18.29 -7.44
CA ASP A 238 13.55 18.51 -8.83
C ASP A 238 12.52 17.48 -9.27
N LYS A 239 12.73 16.20 -8.92
CA LYS A 239 11.76 15.13 -9.15
C LYS A 239 10.43 15.41 -8.46
N LEU A 240 10.46 15.82 -7.19
CA LEU A 240 9.25 16.04 -6.38
C LEU A 240 8.50 17.32 -6.77
N LYS A 241 9.17 18.33 -7.32
CA LYS A 241 8.54 19.53 -7.88
C LYS A 241 7.93 19.29 -9.26
N ALA A 242 8.44 18.32 -10.01
CA ALA A 242 7.87 17.93 -11.30
C ALA A 242 6.54 17.18 -11.14
N LYS A 243 5.74 17.15 -12.22
CA LYS A 243 4.60 16.24 -12.31
C LYS A 243 5.10 14.78 -12.17
N PRO A 244 4.36 13.91 -11.48
CA PRO A 244 3.00 14.11 -10.97
C PRO A 244 2.94 14.71 -9.54
N TYR A 245 4.08 14.82 -8.85
CA TYR A 245 4.13 15.11 -7.40
C TYR A 245 4.00 16.60 -7.06
N SER A 246 4.43 17.48 -7.96
CA SER A 246 4.22 18.94 -7.99
C SER A 246 4.29 19.69 -6.65
N TYR A 247 5.18 19.29 -5.74
CA TYR A 247 5.31 19.95 -4.42
C TYR A 247 5.62 21.44 -4.57
N ASP A 248 4.88 22.29 -3.87
CA ASP A 248 5.07 23.74 -3.87
C ASP A 248 6.29 24.13 -3.04
N HIS A 249 6.43 23.49 -1.86
CA HIS A 249 7.52 23.73 -0.92
C HIS A 249 8.17 22.42 -0.49
N LEU A 250 9.50 22.40 -0.46
CA LEU A 250 10.28 21.26 0.02
C LEU A 250 11.36 21.74 0.99
N PHE A 251 11.50 21.03 2.11
CA PHE A 251 12.52 21.29 3.11
C PHE A 251 13.40 20.06 3.33
N ASP A 252 14.68 20.27 3.67
CA ASP A 252 15.55 19.15 4.05
C ASP A 252 15.15 18.70 5.46
N TYR A 253 14.82 17.42 5.62
CA TYR A 253 14.44 16.86 6.91
C TYR A 253 15.57 16.90 7.94
N ARG A 254 16.82 17.13 7.50
CA ARG A 254 18.00 17.28 8.39
C ARG A 254 18.12 18.66 9.01
N ASP A 255 17.43 19.64 8.45
CA ASP A 255 17.37 20.97 9.02
C ASP A 255 16.39 20.97 10.18
N ALA A 256 16.87 21.10 11.42
CA ALA A 256 16.04 21.06 12.61
C ALA A 256 14.92 22.13 12.63
N THR A 257 15.03 23.18 11.80
CA THR A 257 14.03 24.24 11.67
C THR A 257 12.94 23.96 10.63
N TRP A 258 12.93 22.76 10.02
CA TRP A 258 11.90 22.40 9.05
C TRP A 258 10.46 22.54 9.58
N PRO A 259 10.13 22.26 10.88
CA PRO A 259 8.76 22.42 11.34
C PRO A 259 8.30 23.87 11.31
N GLU A 260 9.12 24.83 11.73
CA GLU A 260 8.79 26.26 11.66
C GLU A 260 8.61 26.71 10.22
N LYS A 261 9.47 26.25 9.30
CA LYS A 261 9.37 26.57 7.87
C LYS A 261 8.08 26.05 7.24
N VAL A 262 7.62 24.86 7.64
CA VAL A 262 6.32 24.33 7.20
C VAL A 262 5.18 25.24 7.69
N ARG A 263 5.23 25.70 8.95
CA ARG A 263 4.21 26.63 9.48
C ARG A 263 4.22 27.96 8.75
N GLU A 264 5.38 28.50 8.44
CA GLU A 264 5.53 29.75 7.68
C GLU A 264 4.97 29.60 6.26
N ALA A 265 5.36 28.54 5.54
CA ALA A 265 4.90 28.28 4.17
C ALA A 265 3.39 27.99 4.05
N SER A 266 2.74 27.62 5.17
CA SER A 266 1.31 27.37 5.29
C SER A 266 0.55 28.47 6.04
N GLU A 267 1.19 29.63 6.25
CA GLU A 267 0.57 30.84 6.81
C GLU A 267 -0.02 30.60 8.21
N GLY A 268 0.71 29.87 9.06
CA GLY A 268 0.34 29.64 10.46
C GLY A 268 0.11 28.17 10.83
N GLY A 269 0.32 27.24 9.90
CA GLY A 269 0.23 25.79 10.12
C GLY A 269 -0.68 25.11 9.11
N VAL A 270 -0.46 23.81 8.88
CA VAL A 270 -1.21 23.06 7.88
C VAL A 270 -2.53 22.50 8.41
N HIS A 271 -3.53 22.43 7.54
CA HIS A 271 -4.80 21.74 7.77
C HIS A 271 -4.59 20.24 8.02
N PHE A 272 -3.77 19.61 7.18
CA PHE A 272 -3.50 18.17 7.24
C PHE A 272 -2.02 17.87 7.13
N ALA A 273 -1.58 16.84 7.84
CA ALA A 273 -0.25 16.28 7.69
C ALA A 273 -0.29 14.75 7.51
N TYR A 274 0.68 14.22 6.77
CA TYR A 274 0.87 12.80 6.59
C TYR A 274 2.34 12.45 6.87
N ASP A 275 2.58 11.68 7.92
CA ASP A 275 3.91 11.18 8.24
C ASP A 275 4.12 9.82 7.57
N ALA A 276 4.83 9.82 6.44
CA ALA A 276 5.15 8.60 5.68
C ALA A 276 6.37 7.84 6.22
N ILE A 277 6.91 8.25 7.38
CA ILE A 277 8.01 7.58 8.09
C ILE A 277 7.50 6.99 9.41
N SER A 278 6.91 7.82 10.28
CA SER A 278 6.31 7.42 11.56
C SER A 278 7.26 6.66 12.50
N GLU A 279 8.50 7.13 12.62
CA GLU A 279 9.52 6.56 13.51
C GLU A 279 10.04 7.62 14.50
N ALA A 280 10.24 7.23 15.76
CA ALA A 280 10.85 8.05 16.80
C ALA A 280 10.21 9.46 16.93
N LEU A 281 10.99 10.52 16.70
CA LEU A 281 10.56 11.91 16.91
C LEU A 281 9.75 12.50 15.74
N THR A 282 9.66 11.79 14.61
CA THR A 282 8.96 12.30 13.41
C THR A 282 7.51 12.65 13.71
N VAL A 283 6.76 11.77 14.38
CA VAL A 283 5.35 12.00 14.73
C VAL A 283 5.17 13.23 15.63
N ARG A 284 6.06 13.40 16.62
CA ARG A 284 6.08 14.57 17.51
C ARG A 284 6.29 15.84 16.70
N ASP A 285 7.33 15.88 15.88
CA ASP A 285 7.72 17.09 15.15
C ASP A 285 6.68 17.45 14.07
N VAL A 286 6.14 16.45 13.36
CA VAL A 286 5.03 16.64 12.40
C VAL A 286 3.82 17.23 13.09
N SER A 287 3.46 16.77 14.29
CA SER A 287 2.31 17.31 15.04
C SER A 287 2.44 18.81 15.35
N THR A 288 3.67 19.34 15.40
CA THR A 288 3.90 20.77 15.64
C THR A 288 3.63 21.66 14.41
N THR A 289 3.51 21.06 13.23
CA THR A 289 3.26 21.81 11.97
C THR A 289 1.79 22.16 11.75
N LEU A 290 0.88 21.52 12.49
CA LEU A 290 -0.56 21.67 12.32
C LEU A 290 -1.04 23.04 12.83
N ARG A 291 -2.06 23.59 12.18
CA ARG A 291 -2.89 24.68 12.75
C ARG A 291 -3.85 24.12 13.81
N GLU A 292 -4.53 25.01 14.52
CA GLU A 292 -5.62 24.60 15.41
C GLU A 292 -6.70 23.82 14.62
N GLY A 293 -7.16 22.70 15.16
CA GLY A 293 -8.10 21.79 14.48
C GLY A 293 -7.49 20.92 13.36
N GLY A 294 -6.20 21.09 13.04
CA GLY A 294 -5.52 20.29 12.02
C GLY A 294 -5.43 18.80 12.39
N LYS A 295 -5.40 17.93 11.38
CA LYS A 295 -5.40 16.47 11.54
C LYS A 295 -4.16 15.84 10.90
N MET A 296 -3.65 14.75 11.47
CA MET A 296 -2.52 14.04 10.87
C MET A 296 -2.72 12.53 10.82
N ALA A 297 -2.18 11.91 9.78
CA ALA A 297 -2.11 10.46 9.62
C ALA A 297 -0.66 9.96 9.76
N VAL A 298 -0.52 8.76 10.32
CA VAL A 298 0.77 8.05 10.48
C VAL A 298 0.67 6.65 9.88
N VAL A 299 1.79 6.11 9.43
CA VAL A 299 1.88 4.77 8.79
C VAL A 299 2.40 3.68 9.72
N ARG A 300 2.83 4.03 10.93
CA ARG A 300 3.27 3.07 11.96
C ARG A 300 2.58 3.34 13.30
N SER A 301 2.31 2.27 14.06
CA SER A 301 1.63 2.36 15.35
C SER A 301 2.57 2.76 16.48
N GLY A 302 2.13 3.69 17.32
CA GLY A 302 2.80 4.01 18.59
C GLY A 302 2.67 2.87 19.60
N GLU A 303 1.54 2.15 19.61
CA GLU A 303 1.32 0.97 20.46
C GLU A 303 2.28 -0.19 20.11
N ALA A 304 2.67 -0.28 18.84
CA ALA A 304 3.71 -1.21 18.38
C ALA A 304 5.15 -0.72 18.67
N GLY A 305 5.31 0.38 19.41
CA GLY A 305 6.61 0.93 19.82
C GLY A 305 7.36 1.72 18.74
N ALA A 306 6.72 2.08 17.62
CA ALA A 306 7.41 2.81 16.55
C ALA A 306 7.74 4.28 16.93
N TRP A 307 6.95 4.87 17.84
CA TRP A 307 7.09 6.23 18.34
C TRP A 307 6.40 6.36 19.71
N GLN A 308 6.65 7.46 20.42
CA GLN A 308 6.12 7.72 21.77
C GLN A 308 5.16 8.92 21.75
N ALA A 309 4.11 8.87 22.57
CA ALA A 309 3.10 9.93 22.62
C ALA A 309 3.59 11.24 23.26
N GLU A 310 4.72 11.20 23.98
CA GLU A 310 5.23 12.36 24.69
C GLU A 310 5.61 13.51 23.74
N GLY A 311 5.04 14.69 23.98
CA GLY A 311 5.24 15.88 23.16
C GLY A 311 4.42 15.93 21.87
N VAL A 312 3.63 14.90 21.55
CA VAL A 312 2.72 14.90 20.39
C VAL A 312 1.54 15.84 20.68
N ARG A 313 1.40 16.92 19.89
CA ARG A 313 0.40 17.97 20.12
C ARG A 313 -1.01 17.61 19.66
N THR A 314 -1.10 16.79 18.63
CA THR A 314 -2.36 16.32 18.03
C THR A 314 -2.30 14.82 17.90
N LYS A 315 -3.31 14.12 18.44
CA LYS A 315 -3.39 12.65 18.34
C LYS A 315 -3.44 12.24 16.86
N PRO A 316 -2.45 11.48 16.35
CA PRO A 316 -2.47 11.05 14.96
C PRO A 316 -3.51 9.95 14.75
N VAL A 317 -4.04 9.86 13.53
CA VAL A 317 -4.89 8.76 13.09
C VAL A 317 -4.03 7.69 12.45
N TYR A 318 -4.22 6.44 12.87
CA TYR A 318 -3.47 5.28 12.40
C TYR A 318 -4.41 4.17 11.94
N GLY A 319 -3.96 3.37 10.97
CA GLY A 319 -4.54 2.07 10.64
C GLY A 319 -3.59 1.31 9.72
N ALA A 320 -3.52 -0.01 9.88
CA ALA A 320 -2.65 -0.84 9.07
C ALA A 320 -3.24 -1.06 7.67
N VAL A 321 -2.41 -1.09 6.63
CA VAL A 321 -2.90 -1.35 5.25
C VAL A 321 -3.63 -2.70 5.11
N TRP A 322 -3.23 -3.66 5.95
CA TRP A 322 -3.78 -5.02 6.01
C TRP A 322 -5.26 -5.07 6.33
N GLU A 323 -5.81 -4.02 6.95
CA GLU A 323 -7.25 -3.82 7.15
C GLU A 323 -8.06 -3.97 5.84
N GLY A 324 -7.44 -3.61 4.70
CA GLY A 324 -8.04 -3.73 3.38
C GLY A 324 -8.17 -5.17 2.89
N LEU A 325 -7.45 -6.12 3.50
CA LEU A 325 -7.56 -7.54 3.16
C LEU A 325 -8.87 -8.15 3.65
N GLY A 326 -9.59 -7.50 4.56
CA GLY A 326 -10.88 -8.01 5.05
C GLY A 326 -10.79 -9.31 5.86
N GLU A 327 -9.60 -9.65 6.35
CA GLU A 327 -9.37 -10.80 7.24
C GLU A 327 -8.63 -10.34 8.48
N ASP A 328 -8.67 -11.17 9.51
CA ASP A 328 -7.80 -11.04 10.66
C ASP A 328 -6.35 -11.26 10.23
N VAL A 329 -5.49 -10.35 10.67
CA VAL A 329 -4.07 -10.29 10.31
C VAL A 329 -3.26 -9.86 11.51
N GLU A 330 -2.16 -10.56 11.79
CA GLU A 330 -1.23 -10.12 12.82
C GLU A 330 -0.28 -9.07 12.25
N TYR A 331 -0.10 -7.97 12.99
CA TYR A 331 0.78 -6.89 12.62
C TYR A 331 1.48 -6.33 13.87
N HIS A 332 2.80 -6.52 13.98
CA HIS A 332 3.61 -6.11 15.15
C HIS A 332 3.07 -6.66 16.48
N ASN A 333 2.80 -7.97 16.55
CA ASN A 333 2.21 -8.65 17.71
C ASN A 333 0.81 -8.13 18.10
N MET A 334 0.16 -7.35 17.24
CA MET A 334 -1.23 -6.92 17.43
C MET A 334 -2.11 -7.64 16.42
N LEU A 335 -3.31 -8.04 16.84
CA LEU A 335 -4.33 -8.53 15.92
C LEU A 335 -5.06 -7.35 15.29
N VAL A 336 -4.92 -7.20 13.98
CA VAL A 336 -5.75 -6.30 13.18
C VAL A 336 -6.96 -7.09 12.72
N SER A 337 -8.13 -6.81 13.30
CA SER A 337 -9.37 -7.50 12.94
C SER A 337 -9.84 -7.15 11.54
N SER A 338 -10.46 -8.13 10.89
CA SER A 338 -11.21 -7.96 9.66
C SER A 338 -12.23 -6.83 9.78
N SER A 339 -12.39 -6.08 8.69
CA SER A 339 -13.39 -5.02 8.61
C SER A 339 -14.02 -5.00 7.22
N PRO A 340 -15.32 -5.29 7.11
CA PRO A 340 -16.03 -5.27 5.83
C PRO A 340 -15.98 -3.89 5.16
N ALA A 341 -16.07 -2.80 5.92
CA ALA A 341 -15.95 -1.43 5.41
C ALA A 341 -14.55 -1.12 4.86
N LYS A 342 -13.48 -1.55 5.54
CA LYS A 342 -12.09 -1.36 5.07
C LYS A 342 -11.78 -2.23 3.85
N ARG A 343 -12.37 -3.43 3.77
CA ARG A 343 -12.37 -4.25 2.55
C ARG A 343 -13.07 -3.53 1.40
N SER A 344 -14.27 -3.00 1.62
CA SER A 344 -15.02 -2.23 0.62
C SER A 344 -14.16 -1.10 0.04
N PHE A 345 -13.55 -0.31 0.92
CA PHE A 345 -12.65 0.78 0.52
C PHE A 345 -11.50 0.29 -0.38
N ALA A 346 -10.83 -0.79 0.01
CA ALA A 346 -9.73 -1.35 -0.78
C ALA A 346 -10.18 -1.85 -2.16
N THR A 347 -11.31 -2.55 -2.21
CA THR A 347 -11.87 -3.04 -3.48
C THR A 347 -12.30 -1.89 -4.40
N ALA A 348 -12.89 -0.82 -3.84
CA ALA A 348 -13.27 0.38 -4.59
C ALA A 348 -12.06 1.13 -5.15
N PHE A 349 -10.97 1.23 -4.35
CA PHE A 349 -9.71 1.82 -4.80
C PHE A 349 -9.10 1.04 -5.99
N TYR A 350 -9.03 -0.29 -5.90
CA TYR A 350 -8.50 -1.13 -6.98
C TYR A 350 -9.39 -1.14 -8.22
N LYS A 351 -10.71 -1.06 -8.03
CA LYS A 351 -11.65 -0.84 -9.13
C LYS A 351 -11.39 0.50 -9.81
N TRP A 352 -11.23 1.59 -9.05
CA TRP A 352 -10.92 2.90 -9.60
C TRP A 352 -9.63 2.90 -10.42
N LEU A 353 -8.55 2.26 -9.94
CA LEU A 353 -7.33 2.06 -10.73
C LEU A 353 -7.60 1.29 -12.03
N SER A 354 -8.42 0.25 -11.97
CA SER A 354 -8.78 -0.59 -13.13
C SER A 354 -9.66 0.13 -14.16
N ASP A 355 -10.39 1.17 -13.74
CA ASP A 355 -11.29 1.97 -14.57
C ASP A 355 -10.60 3.21 -15.18
N GLY A 356 -9.27 3.31 -15.04
CA GLY A 356 -8.48 4.42 -15.58
C GLY A 356 -8.11 5.49 -14.55
N GLY A 357 -8.30 5.21 -13.26
CA GLY A 357 -7.76 6.03 -12.17
C GLY A 357 -6.27 6.25 -12.33
N LEU A 358 -5.88 7.50 -12.59
CA LEU A 358 -4.52 7.82 -13.02
C LEU A 358 -3.60 8.03 -11.80
N LEU A 359 -2.79 7.02 -11.50
CA LEU A 359 -1.59 7.16 -10.69
C LEU A 359 -0.36 6.81 -11.54
N GLN A 360 0.62 7.69 -11.53
CA GLN A 360 1.93 7.37 -12.08
C GLN A 360 2.68 6.47 -11.10
N PRO A 361 3.27 5.37 -11.57
CA PRO A 361 4.04 4.47 -10.72
C PRO A 361 5.28 5.20 -10.20
N ASN A 362 5.71 4.85 -8.98
CA ASN A 362 6.95 5.35 -8.44
C ASN A 362 8.16 4.84 -9.26
N PRO A 363 9.27 5.59 -9.33
CA PRO A 363 10.47 5.14 -10.03
C PRO A 363 10.90 3.74 -9.57
N VAL A 364 11.18 2.86 -10.51
CA VAL A 364 11.59 1.49 -10.23
C VAL A 364 13.11 1.37 -10.32
N ARG A 365 13.71 0.77 -9.29
CA ARG A 365 15.04 0.18 -9.41
C ARG A 365 14.87 -1.31 -9.66
N LEU A 366 15.16 -1.73 -10.88
CA LEU A 366 15.20 -3.15 -11.22
C LEU A 366 16.46 -3.76 -10.61
N MET A 367 16.27 -4.69 -9.68
CA MET A 367 17.34 -5.42 -9.02
C MET A 367 17.78 -6.61 -9.87
N PRO A 368 19.08 -6.98 -9.84
CA PRO A 368 19.56 -8.16 -10.57
C PRO A 368 19.08 -9.47 -9.94
N GLY A 369 18.93 -10.51 -10.77
CA GLY A 369 18.47 -11.84 -10.34
C GLY A 369 16.95 -11.94 -10.16
N GLY A 370 16.52 -12.99 -9.45
CA GLY A 370 15.12 -13.26 -9.11
C GLY A 370 14.90 -13.42 -7.60
N LEU A 371 14.02 -14.36 -7.22
CA LEU A 371 13.67 -14.61 -5.82
C LEU A 371 14.88 -14.89 -4.93
N GLU A 372 15.92 -15.53 -5.48
CA GLU A 372 17.13 -15.93 -4.78
C GLU A 372 18.00 -14.77 -4.30
N LYS A 373 17.87 -13.57 -4.91
CA LYS A 373 18.63 -12.37 -4.52
C LYS A 373 17.86 -11.43 -3.61
N ILE A 374 16.58 -11.69 -3.35
CA ILE A 374 15.73 -10.81 -2.54
C ILE A 374 16.28 -10.65 -1.12
N VAL A 375 16.70 -11.72 -0.45
CA VAL A 375 17.19 -11.62 0.94
C VAL A 375 18.57 -10.98 0.99
N GLU A 376 19.51 -11.46 0.17
CA GLU A 376 20.91 -11.03 0.15
C GLU A 376 21.06 -9.56 -0.28
N ASP A 377 20.27 -9.11 -1.25
CA ASP A 377 20.40 -7.78 -1.83
C ASP A 377 19.22 -6.89 -1.38
N GLY A 378 17.99 -7.29 -1.69
CA GLY A 378 16.80 -6.47 -1.49
C GLY A 378 16.48 -6.17 -0.02
N PHE A 379 16.42 -7.18 0.82
CA PHE A 379 16.14 -7.03 2.25
C PHE A 379 17.32 -6.42 3.00
N ALA A 380 18.56 -6.74 2.61
CA ALA A 380 19.74 -6.07 3.13
C ALA A 380 19.68 -4.55 2.90
N LEU A 381 19.24 -4.10 1.72
CA LEU A 381 19.07 -2.66 1.42
C LEU A 381 17.92 -2.00 2.18
N LEU A 382 16.81 -2.72 2.38
CA LEU A 382 15.65 -2.16 3.07
C LEU A 382 15.86 -2.07 4.58
N GLY A 383 16.50 -3.08 5.16
CA GLY A 383 16.64 -3.25 6.61
C GLY A 383 15.29 -3.40 7.32
N THR A 384 15.32 -3.35 8.64
CA THR A 384 14.11 -3.38 9.50
C THR A 384 13.57 -1.99 9.82
N ASN A 385 14.39 -0.95 9.68
CA ASN A 385 14.04 0.45 9.91
C ASN A 385 14.43 1.31 8.71
N VAL A 386 13.67 2.37 8.44
CA VAL A 386 13.94 3.25 7.29
C VAL A 386 15.17 4.14 7.53
N THR A 387 15.46 4.42 8.81
CA THR A 387 16.48 5.37 9.25
C THR A 387 17.88 4.76 9.46
N ASN A 388 18.00 3.45 9.58
CA ASN A 388 19.28 2.77 9.86
C ASN A 388 19.47 1.55 8.93
N ARG A 389 20.18 1.76 7.82
CA ARG A 389 20.43 0.77 6.77
C ARG A 389 21.93 0.56 6.56
N ASP A 390 22.34 -0.68 6.33
CA ASP A 390 23.72 -1.00 5.98
C ASP A 390 24.08 -0.40 4.61
N GLN A 391 25.27 0.19 4.50
CA GLN A 391 25.80 0.84 3.30
C GLN A 391 27.22 0.36 2.96
N SER A 392 27.61 -0.82 3.45
CA SER A 392 28.95 -1.39 3.23
C SER A 392 29.22 -1.82 1.77
N ARG A 393 28.16 -2.08 1.00
CA ARG A 393 28.24 -2.55 -0.40
C ARG A 393 28.34 -1.40 -1.41
N THR A 394 29.06 -1.63 -2.51
CA THR A 394 29.47 -0.57 -3.47
C THR A 394 28.92 -0.74 -4.88
N GLU A 395 28.28 -1.88 -5.16
CA GLU A 395 27.65 -2.18 -6.44
C GLU A 395 26.53 -1.18 -6.73
N ASP A 396 26.31 -0.85 -8.01
CA ASP A 396 25.35 0.20 -8.40
C ASP A 396 23.93 -0.04 -7.88
N HIS A 397 23.45 -1.30 -7.93
CA HIS A 397 22.13 -1.68 -7.43
C HIS A 397 22.05 -1.65 -5.89
N MET A 398 23.19 -1.68 -5.19
CA MET A 398 23.31 -1.65 -3.73
C MET A 398 23.52 -0.25 -3.14
N LYS A 399 23.49 0.80 -3.97
CA LYS A 399 23.49 2.19 -3.48
C LYS A 399 22.26 2.46 -2.59
N PRO A 400 22.33 3.38 -1.61
CA PRO A 400 21.18 3.69 -0.76
C PRO A 400 19.93 4.06 -1.58
N ILE A 401 18.79 3.50 -1.20
CA ILE A 401 17.50 3.73 -1.88
C ILE A 401 17.11 5.21 -1.76
N SER A 402 16.69 5.84 -2.86
CA SER A 402 16.31 7.25 -2.89
C SER A 402 15.06 7.55 -3.71
N GLY A 403 13.90 7.28 -3.14
CA GLY A 403 12.61 7.49 -3.82
C GLY A 403 12.46 6.64 -5.06
N GLU A 404 12.83 5.37 -4.90
CA GLU A 404 12.69 4.30 -5.87
C GLU A 404 12.09 3.08 -5.14
N LYS A 405 11.37 2.26 -5.88
CA LYS A 405 10.85 0.98 -5.43
C LYS A 405 11.79 -0.13 -5.93
N LEU A 406 12.23 -1.02 -5.05
CA LEU A 406 13.02 -2.18 -5.46
C LEU A 406 12.10 -3.23 -6.06
N VAL A 407 12.42 -3.69 -7.26
CA VAL A 407 11.62 -4.65 -8.02
C VAL A 407 12.50 -5.77 -8.55
N TYR A 408 12.01 -7.00 -8.50
CA TYR A 408 12.62 -8.17 -9.13
C TYR A 408 11.68 -8.72 -10.20
N LYS A 409 12.25 -9.13 -11.34
CA LYS A 409 11.53 -9.91 -12.36
C LYS A 409 11.44 -11.35 -11.92
N ILE A 410 10.32 -11.98 -12.23
CA ILE A 410 10.07 -13.40 -11.97
C ILE A 410 9.93 -14.13 -13.31
N ASP A 411 10.95 -14.89 -13.68
CA ASP A 411 10.96 -15.68 -14.90
C ASP A 411 10.23 -17.01 -14.70
N THR A 412 9.03 -17.11 -15.26
CA THR A 412 8.18 -18.31 -15.20
C THR A 412 8.42 -19.31 -16.35
N GLU A 413 9.40 -19.05 -17.23
CA GLU A 413 9.53 -19.71 -18.54
C GLU A 413 10.09 -21.15 -18.54
N LYS A 414 10.39 -21.77 -17.39
CA LYS A 414 10.92 -23.15 -17.37
C LYS A 414 9.86 -24.26 -17.27
N GLY A 415 8.55 -23.96 -17.26
CA GLY A 415 7.54 -24.94 -16.83
C GLY A 415 6.38 -25.30 -17.78
N VAL A 416 6.09 -24.52 -18.81
CA VAL A 416 4.95 -24.83 -19.71
C VAL A 416 5.48 -25.17 -21.08
N GLY A 417 5.86 -26.43 -21.25
CA GLY A 417 6.01 -27.00 -22.58
C GLY A 417 4.71 -26.77 -23.35
N SER A 418 4.84 -26.32 -24.59
CA SER A 418 3.80 -26.27 -25.60
C SER A 418 3.21 -27.67 -25.81
N GLY A 419 2.29 -28.06 -24.93
CA GLY A 419 1.48 -29.25 -25.07
C GLY A 419 0.08 -28.80 -25.45
N ASP A 420 -0.20 -28.80 -26.74
CA ASP A 420 -1.56 -28.87 -27.27
C ASP A 420 -2.19 -30.16 -26.72
N GLY A 421 -2.88 -30.03 -25.59
CA GLY A 421 -3.61 -31.11 -24.95
C GLY A 421 -5.04 -30.65 -24.71
N HIS A 422 -5.92 -30.98 -25.65
CA HIS A 422 -7.36 -30.93 -25.45
C HIS A 422 -7.73 -31.56 -24.10
N ILE A 423 -8.48 -30.84 -23.30
CA ILE A 423 -9.26 -31.43 -22.21
C ILE A 423 -10.72 -31.25 -22.60
N ALA A 424 -11.37 -32.40 -22.78
CA ALA A 424 -12.80 -32.55 -23.08
C ALA A 424 -13.68 -32.22 -21.88
#